data_AF-A0A7Y1Z8E2-F1
#
_entry.id   AF-A0A7Y1Z8E2-F1
#
_cell.length_a   1.000
_cell.length_b   1.000
_cell.length_c   1.000
_cell.angle_alpha   90.00
_cell.angle_beta   90.00
_cell.angle_gamma   90.00
#
_symmetry.space_group_name_H-M   'P 1'
#
loop_
_entity.id
_entity.type
_entity.pdbx_description
1 polymer ?
#
loop_
_entity_poly.entity_id
_entity_poly.type
_entity_poly.pdbx_seq_one_letter_code
_entity_poly.pdbx_strand_id
1 'polypeptide(L)'
;MKTKSFLLIVIFLLPFIGFSQSIENIEYISPFNDEVAAIKKGDQWAFIDRNGELIINFRSDLVPLNSKDKKYPVFNDGRCLYKEEKEGITYFGFIDKTGAAVIDARYLNASHFNDGIALVLELVKRNVGSNQMLKKPLVAYEYFEAIIDPKAEILHYLVEDPVHVTLDKKFLREPPPIRSKVISKKLIAQLNAKNKWVIKKIQ
;
A
#
# COMPACT_ATOMS: atom_id res chain seq x y z
N MET A 1 33.18 53.56 20.87
CA MET A 1 32.74 52.42 20.04
C MET A 1 32.34 51.23 20.92
N LYS A 2 31.16 51.24 21.55
CA LYS A 2 30.64 50.09 22.34
C LYS A 2 29.12 50.14 22.43
N THR A 3 28.40 49.96 21.32
CA THR A 3 26.92 49.89 21.36
C THR A 3 26.30 48.97 20.29
N LYS A 4 27.09 48.32 19.42
CA LYS A 4 26.55 47.46 18.35
C LYS A 4 26.49 45.96 18.66
N SER A 5 27.10 45.47 19.75
CA SER A 5 27.10 44.02 20.05
C SER A 5 25.87 43.51 20.82
N PHE A 6 25.04 44.39 21.39
CA PHE A 6 23.89 43.94 22.19
C PHE A 6 22.70 43.50 21.32
N LEU A 7 22.59 44.00 20.09
CA LEU A 7 21.47 43.70 19.19
C LEU A 7 21.52 42.27 18.60
N LEU A 8 22.73 41.69 18.48
CA LEU A 8 22.95 40.36 17.90
C LEU A 8 22.60 39.21 18.86
N ILE A 9 22.69 39.43 20.17
CA ILE A 9 22.39 38.40 21.19
C ILE A 9 20.87 38.23 21.37
N VAL A 10 20.08 39.28 21.13
CA VAL A 10 18.61 39.23 21.27
C VAL A 10 17.95 38.38 20.17
N ILE A 11 18.56 38.26 18.99
CA ILE A 11 18.06 37.38 17.90
C ILE A 11 18.27 35.89 18.25
N PHE A 12 19.28 35.56 19.07
CA PHE A 12 19.54 34.19 19.54
C PHE A 12 18.71 33.79 20.79
N LEU A 13 18.04 34.77 21.43
CA LEU A 13 17.18 34.58 22.61
C LEU A 13 15.69 34.69 22.27
N LEU A 14 15.31 34.91 21.01
CA LEU A 14 13.94 34.70 20.59
C LEU A 14 13.61 33.24 20.90
N PRO A 15 12.67 32.94 21.83
CA PRO A 15 12.20 31.57 21.94
C PRO A 15 11.72 31.21 20.55
N PHE A 16 12.09 30.02 20.08
CA PHE A 16 11.41 29.39 18.95
C PHE A 16 9.92 29.55 19.23
N ILE A 17 9.28 30.53 18.59
CA ILE A 17 7.84 30.67 18.59
C ILE A 17 7.43 29.45 17.79
N GLY A 18 7.15 28.36 18.51
CA GLY A 18 6.61 27.15 17.94
C GLY A 18 5.28 27.57 17.34
N PHE A 19 5.29 27.85 16.03
CA PHE A 19 4.08 27.96 15.27
C PHE A 19 3.40 26.60 15.39
N SER A 20 2.43 26.50 16.29
CA SER A 20 1.48 25.39 16.26
C SER A 20 0.70 25.57 14.97
N GLN A 21 1.10 24.88 13.92
CA GLN A 21 0.38 24.90 12.65
C GLN A 21 -0.91 24.09 12.86
N SER A 22 -2.05 24.78 12.95
CA SER A 22 -3.35 24.11 12.99
C SER A 22 -3.64 23.49 11.62
N ILE A 23 -3.98 22.20 11.61
CA ILE A 23 -4.51 21.54 10.41
C ILE A 23 -6.02 21.74 10.40
N GLU A 24 -6.50 22.59 9.51
CA GLU A 24 -7.91 22.97 9.42
C GLU A 24 -8.65 22.25 8.29
N ASN A 25 -9.99 22.20 8.41
CA ASN A 25 -10.90 21.62 7.42
C ASN A 25 -10.69 20.12 7.18
N ILE A 26 -10.52 19.34 8.26
CA ILE A 26 -10.50 17.88 8.21
C ILE A 26 -11.92 17.32 8.41
N GLU A 27 -12.28 16.32 7.60
CA GLU A 27 -13.59 15.65 7.66
C GLU A 27 -13.59 14.46 8.62
N TYR A 28 -12.41 13.84 8.81
CA TYR A 28 -12.27 12.65 9.61
C TYR A 28 -10.84 12.51 10.14
N ILE A 29 -10.72 11.92 11.32
CA ILE A 29 -9.47 11.46 11.93
C ILE A 29 -9.67 10.02 12.41
N SER A 30 -8.75 9.13 12.03
CA SER A 30 -8.75 7.74 12.50
C SER A 30 -8.19 7.66 13.93
N PRO A 31 -8.49 6.58 14.66
CA PRO A 31 -7.68 6.21 15.83
C PRO A 31 -6.20 6.07 15.44
N PHE A 32 -5.31 6.29 16.39
CA PHE A 32 -3.89 6.01 16.21
C PHE A 32 -3.65 4.51 16.01
N ASN A 33 -2.87 4.17 14.99
CA ASN A 33 -2.40 2.82 14.68
C ASN A 33 -0.96 2.92 14.17
N ASP A 34 -0.06 2.04 14.63
CA ASP A 34 1.37 2.15 14.33
C ASP A 34 1.93 3.57 14.57
N GLU A 35 1.53 4.21 15.68
CA GLU A 35 1.99 5.56 16.11
C GLU A 35 1.53 6.74 15.24
N VAL A 36 0.73 6.50 14.19
CA VAL A 36 0.20 7.54 13.31
C VAL A 36 -1.32 7.50 13.25
N ALA A 37 -1.95 8.62 12.90
CA ALA A 37 -3.39 8.70 12.64
C ALA A 37 -3.63 9.21 11.22
N ALA A 38 -4.57 8.59 10.51
CA ALA A 38 -4.98 9.04 9.19
C ALA A 38 -5.99 10.18 9.33
N ILE A 39 -5.76 11.29 8.63
CA ILE A 39 -6.71 12.41 8.55
C ILE A 39 -7.20 12.56 7.11
N LYS A 40 -8.48 12.95 6.96
CA LYS A 40 -9.15 13.07 5.68
C LYS A 40 -9.50 14.51 5.36
N LYS A 41 -9.27 14.93 4.12
CA LYS A 41 -9.71 16.21 3.55
C LYS A 41 -10.13 16.00 2.11
N GLY A 42 -11.41 16.19 1.78
CA GLY A 42 -11.94 15.83 0.46
C GLY A 42 -11.69 14.35 0.13
N ASP A 43 -11.17 14.07 -1.07
CA ASP A 43 -10.84 12.70 -1.48
C ASP A 43 -9.41 12.27 -1.13
N GLN A 44 -8.72 13.03 -0.27
CA GLN A 44 -7.32 12.80 0.08
C GLN A 44 -7.16 12.42 1.55
N TRP A 45 -6.10 11.65 1.80
CA TRP A 45 -5.68 11.22 3.12
C TRP A 45 -4.24 11.66 3.39
N ALA A 46 -3.99 12.04 4.64
CA ALA A 46 -2.66 12.33 5.18
C ALA A 46 -2.47 11.54 6.48
N PHE A 47 -1.23 11.46 6.97
CA PHE A 47 -0.93 10.86 8.26
C PHE A 47 -0.27 11.89 9.18
N ILE A 48 -0.69 11.90 10.44
CA ILE A 48 -0.11 12.73 11.49
C ILE A 48 0.48 11.87 12.61
N ASP A 49 1.46 12.41 13.33
CA ASP A 49 1.99 11.81 14.54
C ASP A 49 1.19 12.21 15.80
N ARG A 50 1.69 11.82 16.98
CA ARG A 50 1.09 12.16 18.28
C ARG A 50 1.22 13.63 18.67
N ASN A 51 2.13 14.36 18.06
CA ASN A 51 2.31 15.80 18.25
C ASN A 51 1.41 16.62 17.33
N GLY A 52 0.74 15.98 16.37
CA GLY A 52 -0.11 16.60 15.36
C GLY A 52 0.67 17.05 14.12
N GLU A 53 1.94 16.67 14.00
CA GLU A 53 2.76 16.98 12.84
C GLU A 53 2.41 16.08 11.66
N LEU A 54 2.36 16.65 10.45
CA LEU A 54 2.14 15.90 9.22
C LEU A 54 3.38 15.04 8.91
N ILE A 55 3.21 13.73 8.97
CA ILE A 55 4.21 12.73 8.62
C ILE A 55 4.13 12.38 7.13
N ILE A 56 2.91 12.27 6.59
CA ILE A 56 2.66 12.07 5.16
C ILE A 56 1.63 13.09 4.71
N ASN A 57 1.95 13.84 3.67
CA ASN A 57 1.06 14.86 3.12
C ASN A 57 -0.15 14.25 2.41
N PHE A 58 -1.17 15.07 2.16
CA PHE A 58 -2.42 14.65 1.53
C PHE A 58 -2.19 14.03 0.16
N ARG A 59 -2.69 12.81 -0.02
CA ARG A 59 -2.60 12.02 -1.24
C ARG A 59 -3.87 11.17 -1.44
N SER A 60 -4.23 10.93 -2.69
CA SER A 60 -5.50 10.28 -3.10
C SER A 60 -5.36 8.79 -3.44
N ASP A 61 -4.16 8.26 -3.36
CA ASP A 61 -3.76 6.94 -3.84
C ASP A 61 -3.61 5.91 -2.70
N LEU A 62 -3.87 6.30 -1.45
CA LEU A 62 -3.89 5.38 -0.31
C LEU A 62 -5.12 4.48 -0.36
N VAL A 63 -4.93 3.20 -0.02
CA VAL A 63 -6.01 2.21 -0.03
C VAL A 63 -6.58 2.09 1.39
N PRO A 64 -7.87 2.38 1.62
CA PRO A 64 -8.47 2.25 2.94
C PRO A 64 -8.70 0.80 3.34
N LEU A 65 -8.41 0.47 4.60
CA LEU A 65 -8.82 -0.78 5.23
C LEU A 65 -10.23 -0.61 5.82
N ASN A 66 -11.08 -1.62 5.69
CA ASN A 66 -12.35 -1.66 6.40
C ASN A 66 -12.09 -1.98 7.89
N SER A 67 -12.38 -1.03 8.78
CA SER A 67 -12.26 -1.19 10.23
C SER A 67 -13.60 -0.84 10.89
N LYS A 68 -14.29 -1.87 11.39
CA LYS A 68 -15.68 -1.78 11.88
C LYS A 68 -16.58 -1.15 10.80
N ASP A 69 -17.12 0.03 11.07
CA ASP A 69 -18.06 0.76 10.20
C ASP A 69 -17.41 1.91 9.41
N LYS A 70 -16.09 2.01 9.44
CA LYS A 70 -15.33 3.08 8.77
C LYS A 70 -14.23 2.51 7.90
N LYS A 71 -13.86 3.26 6.86
CA LYS A 71 -12.78 2.93 5.95
C LYS A 71 -11.74 4.04 6.00
N TYR A 72 -10.52 3.71 6.38
CA TYR A 72 -9.40 4.64 6.40
C TYR A 72 -8.10 3.88 6.13
N PRO A 73 -7.09 4.51 5.51
CA PRO A 73 -5.80 3.89 5.31
C PRO A 73 -5.10 3.69 6.65
N VAL A 74 -4.34 2.61 6.76
CA VAL A 74 -3.66 2.22 8.00
C VAL A 74 -2.25 1.77 7.70
N PHE A 75 -1.34 2.07 8.63
CA PHE A 75 -0.06 1.40 8.72
C PHE A 75 -0.21 0.15 9.55
N ASN A 76 0.16 -1.00 9.00
CA ASN A 76 0.33 -2.24 9.74
C ASN A 76 1.73 -2.76 9.42
N ASP A 77 2.46 -3.21 10.45
CA ASP A 77 3.84 -3.68 10.31
C ASP A 77 4.75 -2.64 9.60
N GLY A 78 4.48 -1.34 9.85
CA GLY A 78 5.23 -0.25 9.22
C GLY A 78 5.03 -0.13 7.70
N ARG A 79 3.93 -0.67 7.16
CA ARG A 79 3.56 -0.57 5.74
C ARG A 79 2.14 -0.05 5.60
N CYS A 80 1.94 0.87 4.66
CA CYS A 80 0.61 1.30 4.22
C CYS A 80 0.42 0.97 2.75
N LEU A 81 -0.74 0.42 2.41
CA LEU A 81 -1.09 0.03 1.04
C LEU A 81 -1.41 1.29 0.21
N TYR A 82 -0.81 1.39 -0.97
CA TYR A 82 -1.14 2.42 -1.96
C TYR A 82 -1.35 1.79 -3.33
N LYS A 83 -1.96 2.55 -4.24
CA LYS A 83 -2.23 2.12 -5.60
C LYS A 83 -1.70 3.13 -6.62
N GLU A 84 -1.40 2.65 -7.82
CA GLU A 84 -0.96 3.48 -8.94
C GLU A 84 -1.66 2.98 -10.21
N GLU A 85 -2.10 3.89 -11.08
CA GLU A 85 -2.70 3.51 -12.36
C GLU A 85 -1.67 3.58 -13.49
N LYS A 86 -1.48 2.46 -14.21
CA LYS A 86 -0.57 2.37 -15.36
C LYS A 86 -1.36 1.81 -16.54
N GLU A 87 -1.44 2.58 -17.63
CA GLU A 87 -2.16 2.20 -18.85
C GLU A 87 -3.64 1.82 -18.62
N GLY A 88 -4.29 2.43 -17.62
CA GLY A 88 -5.68 2.13 -17.25
C GLY A 88 -5.85 0.88 -16.39
N ILE A 89 -4.76 0.32 -15.87
CA ILE A 89 -4.76 -0.82 -14.95
C ILE A 89 -4.23 -0.34 -13.59
N THR A 90 -4.93 -0.70 -12.51
CA THR A 90 -4.52 -0.37 -11.15
C THR A 90 -3.52 -1.40 -10.64
N TYR A 91 -2.38 -0.94 -10.14
CA TYR A 91 -1.36 -1.72 -9.46
C TYR A 91 -1.24 -1.29 -8.00
N PHE A 92 -0.81 -2.21 -7.15
CA PHE A 92 -0.71 -2.02 -5.71
C PHE A 92 0.72 -2.20 -5.24
N GLY A 93 1.11 -1.36 -4.28
CA GLY A 93 2.42 -1.35 -3.65
C GLY A 93 2.30 -0.87 -2.19
N PHE A 94 3.44 -0.71 -1.52
CA PHE A 94 3.47 -0.30 -0.12
C PHE A 94 4.41 0.87 0.12
N ILE A 95 3.94 1.82 0.92
CA ILE A 95 4.75 2.92 1.42
C ILE A 95 5.17 2.68 2.88
N ASP A 96 6.27 3.31 3.28
CA ASP A 96 6.66 3.43 4.67
C ASP A 96 6.08 4.70 5.33
N LYS A 97 6.45 4.94 6.60
CA LYS A 97 6.04 6.11 7.36
C LYS A 97 6.63 7.43 6.81
N THR A 98 7.65 7.42 5.96
CA THR A 98 8.11 8.66 5.29
C THR A 98 7.25 8.98 4.07
N GLY A 99 6.33 8.09 3.69
CA GLY A 99 5.52 8.18 2.49
C GLY A 99 6.22 7.69 1.22
N ALA A 100 7.44 7.14 1.34
CA ALA A 100 8.20 6.63 0.22
C ALA A 100 7.71 5.23 -0.16
N ALA A 101 7.65 4.93 -1.46
CA ALA A 101 7.35 3.59 -1.94
C ALA A 101 8.54 2.67 -1.63
N VAL A 102 8.36 1.77 -0.65
CA VAL A 102 9.33 0.74 -0.29
C VAL A 102 9.08 -0.57 -1.05
N ILE A 103 7.86 -0.74 -1.55
CA ILE A 103 7.48 -1.80 -2.49
C ILE A 103 6.70 -1.12 -3.60
N ASP A 104 7.27 -1.09 -4.80
CA ASP A 104 6.65 -0.44 -5.95
C ASP A 104 5.29 -1.05 -6.30
N ALA A 105 4.40 -0.20 -6.84
CA ALA A 105 3.11 -0.63 -7.35
C ALA A 105 3.26 -1.54 -8.57
N ARG A 106 3.32 -2.86 -8.32
CA ARG A 106 3.53 -3.92 -9.32
C ARG A 106 2.57 -5.10 -9.19
N TYR A 107 1.81 -5.17 -8.10
CA TYR A 107 0.84 -6.26 -7.88
C TYR A 107 -0.53 -5.89 -8.46
N LEU A 108 -1.25 -6.82 -9.06
CA LEU A 108 -2.60 -6.56 -9.58
C LEU A 108 -3.63 -6.32 -8.48
N ASN A 109 -3.35 -6.84 -7.28
CA ASN A 109 -4.07 -6.56 -6.06
C ASN A 109 -3.18 -6.92 -4.86
N ALA A 110 -3.44 -6.32 -3.70
CA ALA A 110 -2.74 -6.66 -2.47
C ALA A 110 -3.64 -6.45 -1.24
N SER A 111 -3.44 -7.27 -0.22
CA SER A 111 -4.00 -7.03 1.12
C SER A 111 -3.11 -6.06 1.90
N HIS A 112 -3.67 -5.47 2.96
CA HIS A 112 -2.85 -4.83 3.97
C HIS A 112 -1.91 -5.85 4.62
N PHE A 113 -0.76 -5.38 5.11
CA PHE A 113 0.09 -6.18 5.98
C PHE A 113 -0.66 -6.52 7.27
N ASN A 114 -0.41 -7.73 7.76
CA ASN A 114 -0.88 -8.21 9.06
C ASN A 114 0.05 -9.33 9.53
N ASP A 115 0.62 -9.20 10.73
CA ASP A 115 1.53 -10.19 11.32
C ASP A 115 2.78 -10.43 10.44
N GLY A 116 3.27 -9.35 9.84
CA GLY A 116 4.49 -9.33 9.01
C GLY A 116 4.33 -9.97 7.63
N ILE A 117 3.10 -10.24 7.17
CA ILE A 117 2.84 -10.78 5.84
C ILE A 117 1.70 -10.05 5.13
N ALA A 118 1.71 -10.06 3.80
CA ALA A 118 0.61 -9.59 2.96
C ALA A 118 0.33 -10.57 1.83
N LEU A 119 -0.92 -10.63 1.38
CA LEU A 119 -1.32 -11.35 0.18
C LEU A 119 -1.21 -10.43 -1.03
N VAL A 120 -0.68 -10.94 -2.12
CA VAL A 120 -0.53 -10.20 -3.37
C VAL A 120 -0.92 -11.04 -4.57
N LEU A 121 -1.36 -10.37 -5.64
CA LEU A 121 -1.47 -10.97 -6.96
C LEU A 121 -0.25 -10.58 -7.78
N GLU A 122 0.74 -11.47 -7.84
CA GLU A 122 1.95 -11.28 -8.61
C GLU A 122 1.67 -11.52 -10.09
N LEU A 123 1.94 -10.50 -10.91
CA LEU A 123 1.84 -10.58 -12.36
C LEU A 123 3.12 -11.15 -12.97
N VAL A 124 2.98 -12.21 -13.76
CA VAL A 124 4.07 -12.85 -14.50
C VAL A 124 3.81 -12.70 -15.99
N LYS A 125 4.84 -12.24 -16.70
CA LYS A 125 4.85 -12.13 -18.15
C LYS A 125 5.57 -13.35 -18.75
N ARG A 126 4.85 -14.16 -19.54
CA ARG A 126 5.42 -15.30 -20.24
C ARG A 126 5.56 -15.01 -21.72
N ASN A 127 6.74 -15.35 -22.28
CA ASN A 127 6.92 -15.40 -23.71
C ASN A 127 6.45 -16.77 -24.21
N VAL A 128 5.35 -16.78 -24.96
CA VAL A 128 4.72 -18.02 -25.45
C VAL A 128 5.06 -18.30 -26.92
N GLY A 129 6.02 -17.56 -27.48
CA GLY A 129 6.54 -17.75 -28.83
C GLY A 129 6.68 -16.43 -29.60
N SER A 130 6.75 -16.53 -30.92
CA SER A 130 6.81 -15.36 -31.79
C SER A 130 5.96 -15.58 -33.03
N ASN A 131 5.20 -14.56 -33.43
CA ASN A 131 4.60 -14.55 -34.75
C ASN A 131 5.71 -14.35 -35.79
N GLN A 132 6.06 -15.42 -36.50
CA GLN A 132 7.18 -15.41 -37.46
C GLN A 132 6.97 -14.43 -38.61
N MET A 133 5.71 -14.21 -39.03
CA MET A 133 5.38 -13.29 -40.12
C MET A 133 5.53 -11.82 -39.69
N LEU A 134 5.10 -11.48 -38.46
CA LEU A 134 5.16 -10.12 -37.93
C LEU A 134 6.45 -9.80 -37.17
N LYS A 135 7.32 -10.80 -36.94
CA LYS A 135 8.52 -10.71 -36.09
C LYS A 135 8.25 -10.12 -34.71
N LYS A 136 7.07 -10.40 -34.14
CA LYS A 136 6.66 -9.92 -32.82
C LYS A 136 6.55 -11.07 -31.81
N PRO A 137 7.04 -10.90 -30.57
CA PRO A 137 6.86 -11.90 -29.52
C PRO A 137 5.37 -12.00 -29.17
N LEU A 138 4.89 -13.22 -29.01
CA LEU A 138 3.58 -13.51 -28.43
C LEU A 138 3.76 -13.61 -26.92
N VAL A 139 3.04 -12.78 -26.20
CA VAL A 139 3.14 -12.67 -24.74
C VAL A 139 1.82 -13.07 -24.11
N ALA A 140 1.88 -13.90 -23.09
CA ALA A 140 0.77 -14.17 -22.19
C ALA A 140 1.07 -13.55 -20.81
N TYR A 141 0.03 -13.04 -20.17
CA TYR A 141 0.11 -12.57 -18.80
C TYR A 141 -0.70 -13.51 -17.91
N GLU A 142 -0.10 -13.84 -16.78
CA GLU A 142 -0.67 -14.71 -15.77
C GLU A 142 -0.46 -14.05 -14.41
N TYR A 143 -1.30 -14.34 -13.42
CA TYR A 143 -1.02 -13.96 -12.05
C TYR A 143 -1.20 -15.10 -11.06
N PHE A 144 -0.47 -14.98 -9.95
CA PHE A 144 -0.47 -15.94 -8.85
C PHE A 144 -0.81 -15.23 -7.54
N GLU A 145 -1.61 -15.88 -6.70
CA GLU A 145 -1.74 -15.43 -5.31
C GLU A 145 -0.50 -15.87 -4.54
N ALA A 146 0.19 -14.93 -3.93
CA ALA A 146 1.40 -15.16 -3.17
C ALA A 146 1.37 -14.45 -1.82
N ILE A 147 2.17 -14.94 -0.89
CA ILE A 147 2.46 -14.29 0.38
C ILE A 147 3.81 -13.60 0.27
N ILE A 148 3.85 -12.32 0.63
CA ILE A 148 5.10 -11.58 0.72
C ILE A 148 5.41 -11.14 2.16
N ASP A 149 6.69 -10.96 2.43
CA ASP A 149 7.19 -10.29 3.64
C ASP A 149 7.29 -8.75 3.43
N PRO A 150 7.66 -7.96 4.47
CA PRO A 150 7.78 -6.50 4.36
C PRO A 150 8.90 -6.00 3.44
N LYS A 151 9.76 -6.89 2.94
CA LYS A 151 10.82 -6.62 1.95
C LYS A 151 10.39 -7.02 0.53
N ALA A 152 9.15 -7.49 0.37
CA ALA A 152 8.60 -8.02 -0.86
C ALA A 152 9.26 -9.34 -1.33
N GLU A 153 9.86 -10.09 -0.42
CA GLU A 153 10.29 -11.47 -0.69
C GLU A 153 9.07 -12.38 -0.68
N ILE A 154 8.95 -13.23 -1.70
CA ILE A 154 7.85 -14.18 -1.83
C ILE A 154 8.13 -15.36 -0.92
N LEU A 155 7.28 -15.54 0.09
CA LEU A 155 7.38 -16.64 1.04
C LEU A 155 6.75 -17.91 0.46
N HIS A 156 5.54 -17.81 -0.09
CA HIS A 156 4.75 -18.95 -0.55
C HIS A 156 3.77 -18.56 -1.66
N TYR A 157 3.68 -19.40 -2.70
CA TYR A 157 2.59 -19.35 -3.69
C TYR A 157 1.41 -20.19 -3.23
N LEU A 158 0.20 -19.65 -3.34
CA LEU A 158 -1.01 -20.29 -2.80
C LEU A 158 -1.78 -21.08 -3.84
N VAL A 159 -1.65 -20.74 -5.12
CA VAL A 159 -2.32 -21.42 -6.22
C VAL A 159 -1.27 -22.16 -7.04
N GLU A 160 -1.54 -23.43 -7.34
CA GLU A 160 -0.66 -24.25 -8.20
C GLU A 160 -0.79 -23.84 -9.68
N ASP A 161 -2.00 -23.47 -10.11
CA ASP A 161 -2.28 -23.04 -11.48
C ASP A 161 -2.39 -21.51 -11.62
N PRO A 162 -1.65 -20.89 -12.55
CA PRO A 162 -1.79 -19.46 -12.85
C PRO A 162 -3.17 -19.11 -13.38
N VAL A 163 -3.66 -17.91 -13.03
CA VAL A 163 -4.83 -17.32 -13.68
C VAL A 163 -4.37 -16.45 -14.85
N HIS A 164 -4.83 -16.80 -16.05
CA HIS A 164 -4.56 -15.99 -17.25
C HIS A 164 -5.29 -14.65 -17.17
N VAL A 165 -4.61 -13.58 -17.59
CA VAL A 165 -5.17 -12.24 -17.57
C VAL A 165 -4.79 -11.47 -18.84
N THR A 166 -5.73 -10.68 -19.35
CA THR A 166 -5.46 -9.73 -20.43
C THR A 166 -5.26 -8.35 -19.84
N LEU A 167 -4.04 -7.82 -19.95
CA LEU A 167 -3.68 -6.48 -19.49
C LEU A 167 -4.16 -5.41 -20.48
N ASP A 168 -5.45 -5.17 -20.49
CA ASP A 168 -6.06 -4.04 -21.19
C ASP A 168 -7.27 -3.59 -20.38
N LYS A 169 -7.39 -2.28 -20.16
CA LYS A 169 -8.47 -1.65 -19.38
C LYS A 169 -9.88 -2.06 -19.80
N LYS A 170 -10.08 -2.52 -21.05
CA LYS A 170 -11.37 -3.04 -21.53
C LYS A 170 -11.74 -4.36 -20.86
N PHE A 171 -10.74 -5.21 -20.60
CA PHE A 171 -10.89 -6.53 -20.01
C PHE A 171 -10.61 -6.55 -18.50
N LEU A 172 -9.68 -5.71 -18.02
CA LEU A 172 -9.29 -5.60 -16.62
C LEU A 172 -9.65 -4.22 -16.07
N ARG A 173 -10.95 -4.00 -15.83
CA ARG A 173 -11.47 -2.72 -15.31
C ARG A 173 -11.28 -2.55 -13.80
N GLU A 174 -11.33 -3.67 -13.08
CA GLU A 174 -11.23 -3.70 -11.63
C GLU A 174 -10.13 -4.67 -11.20
N PRO A 175 -9.46 -4.42 -10.06
CA PRO A 175 -8.48 -5.34 -9.50
C PRO A 175 -9.09 -6.74 -9.30
N PRO A 176 -8.43 -7.83 -9.75
CA PRO A 176 -8.93 -9.17 -9.49
C PRO A 176 -8.99 -9.44 -7.98
N PRO A 177 -10.02 -10.16 -7.48
CA PRO A 177 -10.16 -10.39 -6.05
C PRO A 177 -9.14 -11.42 -5.55
N ILE A 178 -8.57 -11.17 -4.37
CA ILE A 178 -7.79 -12.18 -3.64
C ILE A 178 -8.75 -13.19 -3.02
N ARG A 179 -8.56 -14.48 -3.34
CA ARG A 179 -9.43 -15.59 -2.90
C ARG A 179 -8.97 -16.22 -1.59
N SER A 180 -7.79 -15.85 -1.12
CA SER A 180 -7.19 -16.28 0.14
C SER A 180 -7.35 -15.23 1.25
N LYS A 181 -7.28 -15.67 2.51
CA LYS A 181 -7.35 -14.82 3.69
C LYS A 181 -6.29 -15.23 4.71
N VAL A 182 -5.49 -14.26 5.14
CA VAL A 182 -4.54 -14.44 6.25
C VAL A 182 -5.32 -14.69 7.54
N ILE A 183 -4.99 -15.77 8.25
CA ILE A 183 -5.49 -16.03 9.61
C ILE A 183 -4.40 -15.65 10.63
N SER A 184 -3.16 -16.06 10.37
CA SER A 184 -1.96 -15.68 11.12
C SER A 184 -0.73 -15.89 10.24
N LYS A 185 0.45 -15.50 10.71
CA LYS A 185 1.73 -15.75 10.02
C LYS A 185 1.96 -17.19 9.56
N LYS A 186 1.33 -18.17 10.21
CA LYS A 186 1.49 -19.61 9.91
C LYS A 186 0.24 -20.26 9.31
N LEU A 187 -0.86 -19.52 9.16
CA LEU A 187 -2.15 -20.08 8.76
C LEU A 187 -2.86 -19.20 7.74
N ILE A 188 -3.34 -19.85 6.69
CA ILE A 188 -4.11 -19.20 5.63
C ILE A 188 -5.38 -19.98 5.31
N ALA A 189 -6.48 -19.26 5.08
CA ALA A 189 -7.70 -19.80 4.54
C ALA A 189 -7.72 -19.57 3.03
N GLN A 190 -7.93 -20.62 2.24
CA GLN A 190 -8.04 -20.55 0.79
C GLN A 190 -9.37 -21.17 0.34
N LEU A 191 -10.00 -20.58 -0.68
CA LEU A 191 -11.17 -21.19 -1.32
C LEU A 191 -10.74 -22.32 -2.27
N ASN A 192 -11.31 -23.51 -2.09
CA ASN A 192 -11.16 -24.61 -3.03
C ASN A 192 -12.07 -24.44 -4.27
N ALA A 193 -11.95 -25.35 -5.24
CA ALA A 193 -12.76 -25.37 -6.46
C ALA A 193 -14.28 -25.42 -6.22
N LYS A 194 -14.73 -25.85 -5.04
CA LYS A 194 -16.15 -25.91 -4.63
C LYS A 194 -16.58 -24.66 -3.84
N ASN A 195 -15.78 -23.59 -3.84
CA ASN A 195 -15.98 -22.37 -3.04
C ASN A 195 -16.15 -22.65 -1.54
N LYS A 196 -15.40 -23.63 -1.00
CA LYS A 196 -15.31 -23.91 0.44
C LYS A 196 -13.94 -23.52 0.97
N TRP A 197 -13.91 -23.00 2.19
CA TRP A 197 -12.66 -22.64 2.87
C TRP A 197 -11.87 -23.89 3.27
N VAL A 198 -10.58 -23.87 2.99
CA VAL A 198 -9.59 -24.84 3.43
C VAL A 198 -8.49 -24.09 4.16
N ILE A 199 -8.15 -24.54 5.36
CA ILE A 199 -7.06 -23.96 6.15
C ILE A 199 -5.77 -24.71 5.78
N LYS A 200 -4.76 -23.96 5.35
CA LYS A 200 -3.41 -24.47 5.07
C LYS A 200 -2.43 -23.90 6.08
N LYS A 201 -1.49 -24.74 6.52
CA LYS A 201 -0.33 -24.31 7.29
C LYS A 201 0.76 -23.84 6.34
N ILE A 202 1.38 -22.75 6.70
CA ILE A 202 2.52 -22.17 6.00
C ILE A 202 3.74 -22.48 6.88
N GLN A 203 4.70 -23.25 6.33
CA GLN A 203 5.90 -23.66 7.05
C GLN A 203 6.89 -22.51 7.19
#